data_AF-A0A9Q5N4S5-F1
#
_entry.id   AF-A0A9Q5N4S5-F1
#
_cell.length_a   1.000
_cell.length_b   1.000
_cell.length_c   1.000
_cell.angle_alpha   90.00
_cell.angle_beta   90.00
_cell.angle_gamma   90.00
#
_symmetry.space_group_name_H-M   'P 1'
#
loop_
_entity.id
_entity.type
_entity.pdbx_description
1 polymer ?
#
loop_
_entity_poly.entity_id
_entity_poly.type
_entity_poly.pdbx_seq_one_letter_code
_entity_poly.pdbx_strand_id
1 'polypeptide(L)'
;MVQRIGSAAFATAERVLVIMGYAQVISGMVTYTGICRDSYINGCLAHLIKGGIFWCYGLFTFARFLGSFSELGWAWNRSPRMEHIPTAEFVESFLIFTYGITNTWMERFGAQPGDPFSTKQIQHISIAVMFWFAGLIGMGIESKTIRNWLATPSANLATENDKDLTLPASYRASFNPFPALVIGVTGLAMAAHAQVYLFQVQIHILWGQLLAGAALLRCLTYFFLWLSPPSSVLPSRPPTEALASFFLACGGLMFQLSTEEINLAAMRRGHDDKMMFLNFAVAVTCFVFCWVLAVVTFKAWLKVREGKKSELRSAPAVTA
;
A
#
# COMPACT_ATOMS: atom_id res chain seq x y z
N MET A 1 -15.46 -8.51 -28.20
CA MET A 1 -14.44 -7.46 -27.90
C MET A 1 -15.06 -6.29 -27.13
N VAL A 2 -16.13 -5.67 -27.64
CA VAL A 2 -16.84 -4.53 -27.00
C VAL A 2 -17.25 -4.81 -25.55
N GLN A 3 -17.87 -5.95 -25.26
CA GLN A 3 -18.26 -6.31 -23.87
C GLN A 3 -17.06 -6.42 -22.92
N ARG A 4 -15.91 -6.94 -23.37
CA ARG A 4 -14.70 -7.04 -22.53
C ARG A 4 -14.14 -5.65 -22.22
N ILE A 5 -14.10 -4.77 -23.22
CA ILE A 5 -13.65 -3.38 -23.06
C ILE A 5 -14.61 -2.63 -22.14
N GLY A 6 -15.92 -2.79 -22.33
CA GLY A 6 -16.94 -2.19 -21.47
C GLY A 6 -16.83 -2.63 -20.02
N SER A 7 -16.69 -3.93 -19.76
CA SER A 7 -16.51 -4.45 -18.39
C SER A 7 -15.20 -3.98 -17.76
N ALA A 8 -14.11 -3.91 -18.52
CA ALA A 8 -12.84 -3.39 -18.03
C ALA A 8 -12.95 -1.89 -17.69
N ALA A 9 -13.53 -1.09 -18.58
CA ALA A 9 -13.74 0.35 -18.36
C ALA A 9 -14.62 0.60 -17.13
N PHE A 10 -15.74 -0.12 -17.00
CA PHE A 10 -16.64 -0.02 -15.85
C PHE A 10 -15.91 -0.37 -14.54
N ALA A 11 -15.19 -1.49 -14.51
CA ALA A 11 -14.46 -1.93 -13.32
C ALA A 11 -13.29 -0.98 -12.97
N THR A 12 -12.68 -0.33 -13.96
CA THR A 12 -11.67 0.71 -13.71
C THR A 12 -12.31 1.96 -13.15
N ALA A 13 -13.41 2.43 -13.73
CA ALA A 13 -14.14 3.61 -13.27
C ALA A 13 -14.63 3.45 -11.82
N GLU A 14 -15.20 2.30 -11.46
CA GLU A 14 -15.65 2.00 -10.10
C GLU A 14 -14.50 2.12 -9.08
N ARG A 15 -13.29 1.63 -9.42
CA ARG A 15 -12.12 1.71 -8.54
C ARG A 15 -11.58 3.14 -8.45
N VAL A 16 -11.54 3.88 -9.57
CA VAL A 16 -11.12 5.28 -9.59
C VAL A 16 -12.06 6.15 -8.76
N LEU A 17 -13.38 5.88 -8.79
CA LEU A 17 -14.37 6.62 -8.01
C LEU A 17 -14.12 6.58 -6.51
N VAL A 18 -13.60 5.47 -5.97
CA VAL A 18 -13.24 5.37 -4.54
C VAL A 18 -12.13 6.37 -4.20
N ILE A 19 -11.10 6.45 -5.04
CA ILE A 19 -9.97 7.38 -4.86
C ILE A 19 -10.42 8.83 -5.08
N MET A 20 -11.28 9.09 -6.08
CA MET A 20 -11.87 10.41 -6.31
C MET A 20 -12.75 10.87 -5.15
N GLY A 21 -13.54 9.96 -4.56
CA GLY A 21 -14.34 10.24 -3.37
C GLY A 21 -13.45 10.63 -2.18
N TYR A 22 -12.35 9.91 -1.95
CA TYR A 22 -11.35 10.28 -0.96
C TYR A 22 -10.73 11.66 -1.24
N ALA A 23 -10.31 11.92 -2.48
CA ALA A 23 -9.77 13.22 -2.89
C ALA A 23 -10.78 14.36 -2.69
N GLN A 24 -12.07 14.12 -2.95
CA GLN A 24 -13.14 15.09 -2.70
C GLN A 24 -13.33 15.38 -1.22
N VAL A 25 -13.25 14.36 -0.35
CA VAL A 25 -13.34 14.55 1.11
C VAL A 25 -12.16 15.38 1.61
N ILE A 26 -10.93 15.05 1.21
CA ILE A 26 -9.73 15.78 1.63
C ILE A 26 -9.75 17.23 1.12
N SER A 27 -10.07 17.45 -0.16
CA SER A 27 -10.19 18.81 -0.71
C SER A 27 -11.33 19.62 -0.06
N GLY A 28 -12.44 18.97 0.27
CA GLY A 28 -13.52 19.54 1.07
C GLY A 28 -13.06 19.97 2.46
N MET A 29 -12.28 19.14 3.16
CA MET A 29 -11.69 19.48 4.47
C MET A 29 -10.75 20.68 4.38
N VAL A 30 -9.87 20.72 3.37
CA VAL A 30 -8.97 21.85 3.10
C VAL A 30 -9.77 23.13 2.86
N THR A 31 -10.82 23.06 2.03
CA THR A 31 -11.68 24.20 1.72
C THR A 31 -12.44 24.70 2.94
N TYR A 32 -13.00 23.79 3.74
CA TYR A 32 -13.81 24.11 4.93
C TYR A 32 -12.96 24.72 6.05
N THR A 33 -11.78 24.17 6.30
CA THR A 33 -10.90 24.64 7.39
C THR A 33 -10.05 25.83 6.99
N GLY A 34 -9.86 26.08 5.69
CA GLY A 34 -9.07 27.19 5.18
C GLY A 34 -7.55 26.99 5.27
N ILE A 35 -7.09 25.77 5.57
CA ILE A 35 -5.67 25.40 5.56
C ILE A 35 -5.13 25.28 4.12
N CYS A 36 -3.82 25.14 3.99
CA CYS A 36 -3.08 24.87 2.76
C CYS A 36 -3.15 26.01 1.74
N ARG A 37 -2.96 27.24 2.22
CA ARG A 37 -2.96 28.47 1.41
C ARG A 37 -1.57 29.08 1.33
N ASP A 38 -1.38 29.92 0.31
CA ASP A 38 -0.14 30.68 0.09
C ASP A 38 1.12 29.80 0.13
N SER A 39 2.09 30.14 0.98
CA SER A 39 3.36 29.42 1.11
C SER A 39 3.22 28.01 1.69
N TYR A 40 2.07 27.66 2.29
CA TYR A 40 1.83 26.34 2.88
C TYR A 40 1.39 25.28 1.87
N ILE A 41 1.03 25.67 0.63
CA ILE A 41 0.48 24.76 -0.39
C ILE A 41 1.38 23.54 -0.62
N ASN A 42 2.67 23.74 -0.92
CA ASN A 42 3.57 22.63 -1.25
C ASN A 42 3.83 21.71 -0.05
N GLY A 43 3.99 22.28 1.15
CA GLY A 43 4.18 21.52 2.37
C GLY A 43 2.94 20.70 2.74
N CYS A 44 1.76 21.29 2.60
CA CYS A 44 0.50 20.61 2.83
C CYS A 44 0.24 19.49 1.80
N LEU A 45 0.42 19.77 0.50
CA LEU A 45 0.27 18.75 -0.55
C LEU A 45 1.19 17.56 -0.31
N ALA A 46 2.44 17.79 0.13
CA ALA A 46 3.35 16.72 0.49
C ALA A 46 2.76 15.83 1.59
N HIS A 47 2.18 16.39 2.66
CA HIS A 47 1.60 15.62 3.76
C HIS A 47 0.30 14.91 3.36
N LEU A 48 -0.61 15.63 2.69
CA LEU A 48 -1.92 15.08 2.31
C LEU A 48 -1.80 13.99 1.26
N ILE A 49 -0.96 14.18 0.23
CA ILE A 49 -0.76 13.17 -0.83
C ILE A 49 0.06 12.00 -0.30
N LYS A 50 1.23 12.24 0.32
CA LYS A 50 2.10 11.16 0.82
C LYS A 50 1.42 10.35 1.92
N GLY A 51 0.83 11.03 2.89
CA GLY A 51 0.07 10.39 3.96
C GLY A 51 -1.20 9.69 3.44
N GLY A 52 -1.88 10.29 2.46
CA GLY A 52 -3.04 9.69 1.80
C GLY A 52 -2.72 8.41 1.04
N ILE A 53 -1.54 8.32 0.39
CA ILE A 53 -1.07 7.09 -0.24
C ILE A 53 -0.93 5.97 0.80
N PHE A 54 -0.27 6.23 1.93
CA PHE A 54 -0.12 5.22 2.99
C PHE A 54 -1.44 4.85 3.65
N TRP A 55 -2.34 5.82 3.85
CA TRP A 55 -3.69 5.59 4.35
C TRP A 55 -4.48 4.65 3.44
N CYS A 56 -4.60 5.01 2.16
CA CYS A 56 -5.30 4.22 1.16
C CYS A 56 -4.64 2.85 0.96
N TYR A 57 -3.31 2.77 1.00
CA TYR A 57 -2.59 1.52 0.89
C TYR A 57 -2.85 0.60 2.09
N GLY A 58 -2.86 1.13 3.32
CA GLY A 58 -3.23 0.37 4.52
C GLY A 58 -4.65 -0.20 4.44
N LEU A 59 -5.63 0.60 4.01
CA LEU A 59 -7.00 0.14 3.80
C LEU A 59 -7.11 -0.93 2.70
N PHE A 60 -6.38 -0.75 1.60
CA PHE A 60 -6.32 -1.72 0.52
C PHE A 60 -5.70 -3.05 0.97
N THR A 61 -4.61 -3.01 1.74
CA THR A 61 -3.96 -4.18 2.33
C THR A 61 -4.88 -4.91 3.32
N PHE A 62 -5.65 -4.17 4.12
CA PHE A 62 -6.68 -4.77 4.97
C PHE A 62 -7.79 -5.45 4.15
N ALA A 63 -8.25 -4.80 3.06
CA ALA A 63 -9.23 -5.40 2.16
C ALA A 63 -8.70 -6.68 1.48
N ARG A 64 -7.40 -6.73 1.12
CA ARG A 64 -6.71 -7.95 0.64
C ARG A 64 -6.70 -9.04 1.70
N PHE A 65 -6.35 -8.69 2.95
CA PHE A 65 -6.40 -9.63 4.08
C PHE A 65 -7.80 -10.26 4.23
N LEU A 66 -8.88 -9.48 4.06
CA LEU A 66 -10.25 -10.01 4.14
C LEU A 66 -10.62 -10.96 2.98
N GLY A 67 -9.87 -10.95 1.88
CA GLY A 67 -10.06 -11.81 0.71
C GLY A 67 -10.39 -11.08 -0.59
N SER A 68 -10.31 -9.74 -0.61
CA SER A 68 -10.47 -8.98 -1.87
C SER A 68 -9.33 -9.30 -2.83
N PHE A 69 -9.64 -9.41 -4.12
CA PHE A 69 -8.67 -9.76 -5.17
C PHE A 69 -8.08 -11.17 -5.04
N SER A 70 -8.77 -12.09 -4.34
CA SER A 70 -8.37 -13.50 -4.29
C SER A 70 -8.40 -14.17 -5.66
N GLU A 71 -9.23 -13.68 -6.59
CA GLU A 71 -9.24 -14.12 -7.98
C GLU A 71 -7.92 -13.83 -8.73
N LEU A 72 -7.13 -12.85 -8.26
CA LEU A 72 -5.82 -12.48 -8.79
C LEU A 72 -4.66 -13.12 -8.00
N GLY A 73 -4.95 -13.83 -6.91
CA GLY A 73 -3.94 -14.34 -5.97
C GLY A 73 -3.38 -13.28 -4.99
N TRP A 74 -3.94 -12.07 -4.97
CA TRP A 74 -3.42 -10.95 -4.18
C TRP A 74 -3.79 -11.05 -2.69
N ALA A 75 -4.69 -11.96 -2.32
CA ALA A 75 -5.15 -12.20 -0.95
C ALA A 75 -4.34 -13.32 -0.25
N TRP A 76 -3.03 -13.39 -0.54
CA TRP A 76 -2.13 -14.43 0.01
C TRP A 76 -2.58 -15.85 -0.36
N ASN A 77 -3.11 -16.03 -1.57
CA ASN A 77 -3.67 -17.29 -2.04
C ASN A 77 -3.12 -17.65 -3.41
N ARG A 78 -3.20 -18.93 -3.78
CA ARG A 78 -2.87 -19.34 -5.14
C ARG A 78 -3.92 -18.77 -6.09
N SER A 79 -3.48 -18.09 -7.16
CA SER A 79 -4.40 -17.57 -8.18
C SER A 79 -5.21 -18.72 -8.82
N PRO A 80 -6.56 -18.66 -8.82
CA PRO A 80 -7.41 -19.65 -9.47
C PRO A 80 -7.54 -19.42 -10.98
N ARG A 81 -7.21 -18.23 -11.49
CA ARG A 81 -7.34 -17.86 -12.90
C ARG A 81 -6.03 -17.28 -13.43
N MET A 82 -5.48 -17.95 -14.44
CA MET A 82 -4.34 -17.53 -15.29
C MET A 82 -2.96 -17.45 -14.62
N GLU A 83 -1.97 -17.89 -15.39
CA GLU A 83 -0.55 -17.91 -15.01
C GLU A 83 0.18 -16.57 -15.25
N HIS A 84 -0.47 -15.62 -15.92
CA HIS A 84 0.15 -14.37 -16.43
C HIS A 84 -0.31 -13.08 -15.71
N ILE A 85 -0.98 -13.19 -14.57
CA ILE A 85 -1.38 -12.01 -13.79
C ILE A 85 -0.15 -11.52 -13.00
N PRO A 86 0.17 -10.21 -13.01
CA PRO A 86 1.25 -9.66 -12.19
C PRO A 86 0.95 -9.87 -10.70
N THR A 87 1.98 -10.20 -9.93
CA THR A 87 1.90 -10.30 -8.47
C THR A 87 1.57 -8.94 -7.87
N ALA A 88 0.95 -8.93 -6.69
CA ALA A 88 0.65 -7.68 -6.01
C ALA A 88 1.94 -6.90 -5.72
N GLU A 89 3.01 -7.62 -5.38
CA GLU A 89 4.33 -7.11 -5.07
C GLU A 89 5.02 -6.50 -6.29
N PHE A 90 4.76 -7.01 -7.51
CA PHE A 90 5.19 -6.36 -8.75
C PHE A 90 4.49 -5.00 -8.93
N VAL A 91 3.17 -4.96 -8.70
CA VAL A 91 2.37 -3.72 -8.81
C VAL A 91 2.81 -2.70 -7.74
N GLU A 92 3.03 -3.14 -6.50
CA GLU A 92 3.59 -2.31 -5.44
C GLU A 92 4.96 -1.73 -5.83
N SER A 93 5.85 -2.56 -6.37
CA SER A 93 7.19 -2.13 -6.82
C SER A 93 7.11 -1.15 -7.99
N PHE A 94 6.18 -1.35 -8.92
CA PHE A 94 5.93 -0.43 -10.04
C PHE A 94 5.39 0.94 -9.56
N LEU A 95 4.47 0.94 -8.60
CA LEU A 95 3.97 2.18 -7.99
C LEU A 95 5.08 2.92 -7.25
N ILE A 96 5.91 2.21 -6.49
CA ILE A 96 7.08 2.80 -5.81
C ILE A 96 8.06 3.40 -6.81
N PHE A 97 8.38 2.69 -7.89
CA PHE A 97 9.25 3.15 -8.96
C PHE A 97 8.74 4.44 -9.62
N THR A 98 7.48 4.42 -10.08
CA THR A 98 6.87 5.57 -10.76
C THR A 98 6.74 6.77 -9.84
N TYR A 99 6.34 6.56 -8.58
CA TYR A 99 6.23 7.61 -7.58
C TYR A 99 7.59 8.20 -7.18
N GLY A 100 8.64 7.38 -7.12
CA GLY A 100 10.01 7.82 -6.85
C GLY A 100 10.56 8.74 -7.94
N ILE A 101 10.35 8.38 -9.22
CA ILE A 101 10.73 9.21 -10.36
C ILE A 101 10.04 10.57 -10.26
N THR A 102 8.73 10.60 -10.08
CA THR A 102 7.99 11.88 -10.04
C THR A 102 8.41 12.72 -8.83
N ASN A 103 8.54 12.13 -7.64
CA ASN A 103 8.89 12.89 -6.43
C ASN A 103 10.28 13.48 -6.43
N THR A 104 11.23 12.85 -7.14
CA THR A 104 12.60 13.38 -7.28
C THR A 104 12.57 14.82 -7.79
N TRP A 105 11.63 15.13 -8.69
CA TRP A 105 11.48 16.46 -9.29
C TRP A 105 10.48 17.34 -8.53
N MET A 106 9.45 16.77 -7.91
CA MET A 106 8.41 17.53 -7.20
C MET A 106 8.93 18.29 -5.98
N GLU A 107 10.01 17.82 -5.33
CA GLU A 107 10.60 18.52 -4.18
C GLU A 107 11.16 19.92 -4.54
N ARG A 108 11.40 20.17 -5.83
CA ARG A 108 11.87 21.47 -6.33
C ARG A 108 10.73 22.34 -6.87
N PHE A 109 9.47 21.96 -6.68
CA PHE A 109 8.35 22.81 -7.04
C PHE A 109 8.38 24.11 -6.22
N GLY A 110 8.40 25.25 -6.92
CA GLY A 110 8.52 26.58 -6.32
C GLY A 110 9.95 27.10 -6.18
N ALA A 111 10.98 26.31 -6.49
CA ALA A 111 12.37 26.79 -6.55
C ALA A 111 12.67 27.45 -7.92
N GLN A 112 13.46 28.53 -7.90
CA GLN A 112 13.89 29.22 -9.12
C GLN A 112 15.07 28.48 -9.79
N PRO A 113 15.23 28.62 -11.13
CA PRO A 113 16.41 28.12 -11.81
C PRO A 113 17.69 28.71 -11.18
N GLY A 114 18.59 27.83 -10.71
CA GLY A 114 19.85 28.22 -10.07
C GLY A 114 19.83 28.27 -8.54
N ASP A 115 18.67 28.10 -7.89
CA ASP A 115 18.59 28.08 -6.43
C ASP A 115 19.43 26.94 -5.83
N PRO A 116 20.24 27.18 -4.77
CA PRO A 116 20.99 26.12 -4.12
C PRO A 116 20.06 25.08 -3.49
N PHE A 117 20.54 23.85 -3.37
CA PHE A 117 19.79 22.80 -2.67
C PHE A 117 19.90 22.98 -1.16
N SER A 118 18.75 23.05 -0.48
CA SER A 118 18.73 23.03 0.99
C SER A 118 18.96 21.61 1.51
N THR A 119 19.41 21.48 2.76
CA THR A 119 19.56 20.17 3.42
C THR A 119 18.26 19.38 3.42
N LYS A 120 17.11 20.03 3.64
CA LYS A 120 15.78 19.42 3.60
C LYS A 120 15.46 18.86 2.21
N GLN A 121 15.74 19.63 1.15
CA GLN A 121 15.55 19.17 -0.23
C GLN A 121 16.42 17.95 -0.53
N ILE A 122 17.69 17.96 -0.13
CA ILE A 122 18.61 16.82 -0.33
C ILE A 122 18.10 15.58 0.40
N GLN A 123 17.65 15.71 1.65
CA GLN A 123 17.07 14.60 2.42
C GLN A 123 15.87 13.99 1.69
N HIS A 124 14.91 14.82 1.25
CA HIS A 124 13.69 14.35 0.59
C HIS A 124 13.95 13.78 -0.80
N ILE A 125 14.80 14.42 -1.61
CA ILE A 125 15.20 13.93 -2.93
C ILE A 125 15.92 12.58 -2.79
N SER A 126 16.78 12.41 -1.78
CA SER A 126 17.47 11.14 -1.54
C SER A 126 16.50 9.99 -1.24
N ILE A 127 15.43 10.26 -0.48
CA ILE A 127 14.35 9.28 -0.26
C ILE A 127 13.62 8.98 -1.58
N ALA A 128 13.31 9.99 -2.41
CA ALA A 128 12.67 9.76 -3.71
C ALA A 128 13.52 8.92 -4.67
N VAL A 129 14.84 9.14 -4.69
CA VAL A 129 15.81 8.34 -5.46
C VAL A 129 15.86 6.90 -4.95
N MET A 130 15.77 6.68 -3.63
CA MET A 130 15.63 5.33 -3.07
C MET A 130 14.37 4.64 -3.60
N PHE A 131 13.20 5.31 -3.63
CA PHE A 131 11.97 4.75 -4.20
C PHE A 131 12.17 4.35 -5.66
N TRP A 132 12.84 5.20 -6.43
CA TRP A 132 13.11 4.93 -7.84
C TRP A 132 13.88 3.61 -8.01
N PHE A 133 15.06 3.47 -7.41
CA PHE A 133 15.89 2.28 -7.64
C PHE A 133 15.41 1.04 -6.88
N ALA A 134 14.88 1.18 -5.67
CA ALA A 134 14.32 0.06 -4.93
C ALA A 134 13.07 -0.51 -5.62
N GLY A 135 12.21 0.34 -6.20
CA GLY A 135 11.07 -0.09 -7.01
C GLY A 135 11.52 -0.82 -8.29
N LEU A 136 12.59 -0.33 -8.94
CA LEU A 136 13.16 -0.99 -10.12
C LEU A 136 13.70 -2.40 -9.78
N ILE A 137 14.44 -2.53 -8.68
CA ILE A 137 14.94 -3.82 -8.21
C ILE A 137 13.77 -4.75 -7.84
N GLY A 138 12.75 -4.22 -7.17
CA GLY A 138 11.55 -4.97 -6.83
C GLY A 138 10.84 -5.55 -8.05
N MET A 139 10.65 -4.75 -9.11
CA MET A 139 10.12 -5.25 -10.38
C MET A 139 11.03 -6.29 -11.03
N GLY A 140 12.36 -6.11 -10.93
CA GLY A 140 13.35 -7.02 -11.46
C GLY A 140 13.24 -8.44 -10.89
N ILE A 141 13.09 -8.57 -9.57
CA ILE A 141 12.99 -9.86 -8.86
C ILE A 141 11.65 -10.58 -9.16
N GLU A 142 10.60 -9.80 -9.37
CA GLU A 142 9.28 -10.32 -9.73
C GLU A 142 9.16 -10.70 -11.22
N SER A 143 10.07 -10.22 -12.06
CA SER A 143 10.08 -10.54 -13.48
C SER A 143 10.47 -12.00 -13.72
N LYS A 144 9.54 -12.76 -14.32
CA LYS A 144 9.79 -14.16 -14.75
C LYS A 144 10.94 -14.25 -15.76
N THR A 145 11.06 -13.26 -16.65
CA THR A 145 12.12 -13.22 -17.66
C THR A 145 13.50 -13.11 -17.00
N ILE A 146 13.66 -12.15 -16.08
CA ILE A 146 14.93 -11.96 -15.35
C ILE A 146 15.22 -13.19 -14.48
N ARG A 147 14.21 -13.73 -13.78
CA ARG A 147 14.37 -14.96 -13.00
C ARG A 147 14.84 -16.13 -13.85
N ASN A 148 14.25 -16.32 -15.03
CA ASN A 148 14.65 -17.38 -15.95
C ASN A 148 16.10 -17.17 -16.43
N TRP A 149 16.48 -15.95 -16.81
CA TRP A 149 17.86 -15.62 -17.20
C TRP A 149 18.86 -15.91 -16.08
N LEU A 150 18.52 -15.60 -14.83
CA LEU A 150 19.36 -15.88 -13.66
C LEU A 150 19.40 -17.36 -13.29
N ALA A 151 18.34 -18.12 -13.61
CA ALA A 151 18.28 -19.56 -13.35
C ALA A 151 18.97 -20.42 -14.43
N THR A 152 19.08 -19.92 -15.67
CA THR A 152 19.66 -20.66 -16.81
C THR A 152 21.06 -21.23 -16.55
N PRO A 153 22.03 -20.50 -15.95
CA PRO A 153 23.35 -21.05 -15.70
C PRO A 153 23.32 -22.28 -14.78
N SER A 154 22.51 -22.24 -13.72
CA SER A 154 22.34 -23.37 -12.80
C SER A 154 21.58 -24.53 -13.45
N ALA A 155 20.56 -24.21 -14.26
CA ALA A 155 19.82 -25.23 -15.01
C ALA A 155 20.68 -25.96 -16.04
N ASN A 156 21.63 -25.27 -16.69
CA ASN A 156 22.55 -25.87 -17.66
C ASN A 156 23.61 -26.78 -17.01
N LEU A 157 23.89 -26.58 -15.73
CA LEU A 157 24.80 -27.43 -14.95
C LEU A 157 24.09 -28.61 -14.26
N ALA A 158 22.75 -28.65 -14.31
CA ALA A 158 21.95 -29.69 -13.67
C ALA A 158 22.16 -31.04 -14.37
N THR A 159 22.45 -32.09 -13.59
CA THR A 159 22.61 -33.46 -14.09
C THR A 159 21.27 -34.12 -14.36
N GLU A 160 21.23 -35.29 -15.02
CA GLU A 160 19.97 -36.04 -15.24
C GLU A 160 19.21 -36.34 -13.93
N ASN A 161 19.93 -36.55 -12.82
CA ASN A 161 19.34 -36.74 -11.50
C ASN A 161 18.74 -35.45 -10.91
N ASP A 162 19.16 -34.27 -11.40
CA ASP A 162 18.67 -32.96 -10.93
C ASP A 162 17.49 -32.44 -11.76
N LYS A 163 17.23 -33.02 -12.95
CA LYS A 163 16.13 -32.61 -13.84
C LYS A 163 14.73 -32.91 -13.28
N ASP A 164 14.63 -33.85 -12.34
CA ASP A 164 13.38 -34.22 -11.66
C ASP A 164 13.07 -33.35 -10.41
N LEU A 165 13.93 -32.38 -10.07
CA LEU A 165 13.70 -31.48 -8.94
C LEU A 165 12.64 -30.43 -9.31
N THR A 166 11.42 -30.65 -8.81
CA THR A 166 10.32 -29.69 -8.83
C THR A 166 10.76 -28.30 -8.38
N LEU A 167 10.26 -27.24 -9.02
CA LEU A 167 10.52 -25.84 -8.62
C LEU A 167 10.36 -25.65 -7.11
N PRO A 168 11.22 -24.83 -6.46
CA PRO A 168 11.14 -24.59 -5.02
C PRO A 168 9.74 -24.16 -4.61
N ALA A 169 9.25 -24.64 -3.46
CA ALA A 169 7.91 -24.27 -2.97
C ALA A 169 7.73 -22.75 -2.79
N SER A 170 8.83 -22.03 -2.56
CA SER A 170 8.86 -20.57 -2.49
C SER A 170 8.50 -19.87 -3.81
N TYR A 171 8.53 -20.56 -4.95
CA TYR A 171 8.15 -19.98 -6.24
C TYR A 171 6.63 -19.86 -6.43
N ARG A 172 5.85 -20.43 -5.50
CA ARG A 172 4.38 -20.42 -5.53
C ARG A 172 3.77 -19.05 -5.19
N ALA A 173 4.51 -18.18 -4.51
CA ALA A 173 4.08 -16.84 -4.12
C ALA A 173 5.25 -15.85 -4.25
N SER A 174 4.94 -14.56 -4.22
CA SER A 174 5.95 -13.51 -4.12
C SER A 174 6.25 -13.20 -2.65
N PHE A 175 7.54 -13.01 -2.35
CA PHE A 175 8.05 -12.61 -1.04
C PHE A 175 8.99 -11.41 -1.18
N ASN A 176 8.66 -10.48 -2.06
CA ASN A 176 9.51 -9.34 -2.38
C ASN A 176 9.59 -8.35 -1.20
N PRO A 177 10.78 -8.17 -0.58
CA PRO A 177 10.92 -7.31 0.60
C PRO A 177 11.09 -5.83 0.25
N PHE A 178 11.34 -5.47 -1.01
CA PHE A 178 11.67 -4.08 -1.40
C PHE A 178 10.55 -3.08 -1.11
N PRO A 179 9.26 -3.38 -1.35
CA PRO A 179 8.18 -2.50 -0.92
C PRO A 179 8.17 -2.23 0.58
N ALA A 180 8.39 -3.26 1.40
CA ALA A 180 8.46 -3.11 2.86
C ALA A 180 9.69 -2.29 3.28
N LEU A 181 10.85 -2.55 2.67
CA LEU A 181 12.09 -1.82 2.92
C LEU A 181 11.92 -0.32 2.66
N VAL A 182 11.33 0.05 1.51
CA VAL A 182 11.10 1.44 1.13
C VAL A 182 10.23 2.16 2.18
N ILE A 183 9.14 1.53 2.61
CA ILE A 183 8.24 2.10 3.63
C ILE A 183 8.96 2.22 4.98
N GLY A 184 9.68 1.19 5.40
CA GLY A 184 10.35 1.15 6.70
C GLY A 184 11.48 2.17 6.81
N VAL A 185 12.35 2.25 5.80
CA VAL A 185 13.44 3.23 5.75
C VAL A 185 12.87 4.65 5.70
N THR A 186 11.79 4.88 4.95
CA THR A 186 11.10 6.18 4.93
C THR A 186 10.60 6.55 6.32
N GLY A 187 9.93 5.63 7.01
CA GLY A 187 9.44 5.84 8.36
C GLY A 187 10.56 6.21 9.34
N LEU A 188 11.67 5.46 9.32
CA LEU A 188 12.82 5.71 10.18
C LEU A 188 13.54 7.03 9.85
N ALA A 189 13.76 7.32 8.57
CA ALA A 189 14.40 8.56 8.14
C ALA A 189 13.57 9.79 8.54
N MET A 190 12.24 9.69 8.42
CA MET A 190 11.34 10.80 8.74
C MET A 190 11.09 10.94 10.24
N ALA A 191 11.23 9.87 11.02
CA ALA A 191 11.29 9.97 12.48
C ALA A 191 12.53 10.75 12.96
N ALA A 192 13.60 10.78 12.17
CA ALA A 192 14.80 11.59 12.43
C ALA A 192 14.75 12.99 11.78
N HIS A 193 13.65 13.35 11.10
CA HIS A 193 13.54 14.62 10.38
C HIS A 193 13.35 15.79 11.36
N ALA A 194 14.23 16.79 11.25
CA ALA A 194 14.14 17.99 12.07
C ALA A 194 12.91 18.82 11.68
N GLN A 195 12.25 19.41 12.68
CA GLN A 195 11.13 20.35 12.52
C GLN A 195 11.40 21.60 13.35
N VAL A 196 10.65 22.67 13.08
CA VAL A 196 10.79 23.95 13.78
C VAL A 196 10.32 23.84 15.23
N TYR A 197 9.22 23.13 15.47
CA TYR A 197 8.62 22.98 16.79
C TYR A 197 8.79 21.56 17.35
N LEU A 198 9.04 21.45 18.66
CA LEU A 198 9.18 20.17 19.35
C LEU A 198 7.98 19.24 19.11
N PHE A 199 6.76 19.80 19.18
CA PHE A 199 5.54 19.04 18.91
C PHE A 199 5.53 18.43 17.49
N GLN A 200 5.96 19.19 16.47
CA GLN A 200 6.05 18.68 15.11
C GLN A 200 7.07 17.56 14.97
N VAL A 201 8.22 17.64 15.67
CA VAL A 201 9.20 16.54 15.75
C VAL A 201 8.56 15.29 16.37
N GLN A 202 7.84 15.44 17.48
CA GLN A 202 7.18 14.31 18.16
C GLN A 202 6.14 13.63 17.26
N ILE A 203 5.35 14.40 16.52
CA ILE A 203 4.39 13.83 15.56
C ILE A 203 5.11 13.13 14.39
N HIS A 204 6.25 13.65 13.92
CA HIS A 204 7.08 13.00 12.90
C HIS A 204 7.67 11.66 13.36
N ILE A 205 8.17 11.63 14.60
CA ILE A 205 8.60 10.37 15.24
C ILE A 205 7.43 9.39 15.27
N LEU A 206 6.24 9.84 15.67
CA LEU A 206 5.07 8.98 15.83
C LEU A 206 4.66 8.30 14.52
N TRP A 207 4.43 9.07 13.44
CA TRP A 207 4.03 8.45 12.17
C TRP A 207 5.17 7.66 11.53
N GLY A 208 6.42 8.11 11.69
CA GLY A 208 7.59 7.39 11.20
C GLY A 208 7.74 6.01 11.84
N GLN A 209 7.52 5.92 13.17
CA GLN A 209 7.52 4.65 13.89
C GLN A 209 6.36 3.74 13.47
N LEU A 210 5.17 4.28 13.20
CA LEU A 210 4.03 3.51 12.69
C LEU A 210 4.34 2.89 11.32
N LEU A 211 4.94 3.66 10.39
CA LEU A 211 5.35 3.13 9.08
C LEU A 211 6.48 2.08 9.21
N ALA A 212 7.45 2.31 10.08
CA ALA A 212 8.51 1.33 10.37
C ALA A 212 7.94 0.02 10.95
N GLY A 213 6.98 0.13 11.88
CA GLY A 213 6.26 -1.02 12.44
C GLY A 213 5.47 -1.79 11.38
N ALA A 214 4.80 -1.08 10.47
CA ALA A 214 4.10 -1.71 9.34
C ALA A 214 5.05 -2.51 8.45
N ALA A 215 6.21 -1.95 8.11
CA ALA A 215 7.24 -2.63 7.32
C ALA A 215 7.78 -3.88 8.02
N LEU A 216 8.05 -3.80 9.33
CA LEU A 216 8.49 -4.95 10.12
C LEU A 216 7.45 -6.09 10.08
N LEU A 217 6.17 -5.77 10.30
CA LEU A 217 5.07 -6.74 10.28
C LEU A 217 4.86 -7.34 8.87
N ARG A 218 5.09 -6.55 7.81
CA ARG A 218 5.10 -7.03 6.41
C ARG A 218 6.23 -8.04 6.18
N CYS A 219 7.43 -7.75 6.67
CA CYS A 219 8.57 -8.68 6.59
C CYS A 219 8.29 -9.98 7.36
N LEU A 220 7.66 -9.91 8.54
CA LEU A 220 7.22 -11.10 9.27
C LEU A 220 6.17 -11.91 8.49
N THR A 221 5.25 -11.23 7.79
CA THR A 221 4.30 -11.90 6.88
C THR A 221 5.03 -12.69 5.80
N TYR A 222 6.02 -12.06 5.15
CA TYR A 222 6.84 -12.77 4.15
C TYR A 222 7.61 -13.93 4.75
N PHE A 223 8.20 -13.76 5.92
CA PHE A 223 8.94 -14.83 6.60
C PHE A 223 8.05 -16.04 6.90
N PHE A 224 6.87 -15.85 7.50
CA PHE A 224 5.95 -16.95 7.80
C PHE A 224 5.41 -17.63 6.55
N LEU A 225 5.06 -16.85 5.52
CA LEU A 225 4.57 -17.42 4.26
C LEU A 225 5.71 -18.07 3.44
N TRP A 226 6.95 -17.66 3.62
CA TRP A 226 8.10 -18.34 3.03
C TRP A 226 8.31 -19.72 3.69
N LEU A 227 8.14 -19.82 5.01
CA LEU A 227 8.18 -21.10 5.74
C LEU A 227 7.01 -22.02 5.37
N SER A 228 5.84 -21.46 5.07
CA SER A 228 4.64 -22.22 4.69
C SER A 228 3.89 -21.54 3.54
N PRO A 229 4.34 -21.74 2.29
CA PRO A 229 3.76 -21.08 1.12
C PRO A 229 2.28 -21.43 0.89
N PRO A 230 1.46 -20.47 0.42
CA PRO A 230 0.05 -20.72 0.12
C PRO A 230 -0.14 -21.89 -0.86
N SER A 231 -0.90 -22.90 -0.43
CA SER A 231 -1.24 -24.08 -1.24
C SER A 231 -2.65 -24.01 -1.82
N SER A 232 -3.54 -23.27 -1.14
CA SER A 232 -4.96 -23.18 -1.46
C SER A 232 -5.30 -21.94 -2.30
N VAL A 233 -6.40 -22.01 -3.04
CA VAL A 233 -7.02 -20.87 -3.71
C VAL A 233 -7.77 -19.95 -2.73
N LEU A 234 -7.99 -20.40 -1.50
CA LEU A 234 -8.63 -19.61 -0.45
C LEU A 234 -7.64 -18.63 0.19
N PRO A 235 -8.09 -17.44 0.63
CA PRO A 235 -7.24 -16.47 1.33
C PRO A 235 -6.57 -17.04 2.59
N SER A 236 -5.25 -16.90 2.72
CA SER A 236 -4.49 -17.45 3.86
C SER A 236 -4.60 -16.62 5.14
N ARG A 237 -4.98 -15.34 5.04
CA ARG A 237 -5.20 -14.41 6.18
C ARG A 237 -4.07 -14.39 7.22
N PRO A 238 -2.81 -14.09 6.83
CA PRO A 238 -1.70 -13.99 7.78
C PRO A 238 -1.98 -12.92 8.85
N PRO A 239 -1.91 -13.24 10.17
CA PRO A 239 -2.23 -12.30 11.25
C PRO A 239 -1.35 -11.05 11.25
N THR A 240 -0.07 -11.19 10.91
CA THR A 240 0.88 -10.09 10.82
C THR A 240 0.51 -9.09 9.72
N GLU A 241 -0.19 -9.52 8.67
CA GLU A 241 -0.65 -8.62 7.60
C GLU A 241 -1.80 -7.72 8.08
N ALA A 242 -2.70 -8.24 8.91
CA ALA A 242 -3.75 -7.42 9.52
C ALA A 242 -3.14 -6.29 10.36
N LEU A 243 -2.12 -6.61 11.17
CA LEU A 243 -1.40 -5.61 11.94
C LEU A 243 -0.59 -4.66 11.04
N ALA A 244 0.10 -5.17 10.01
CA ALA A 244 0.84 -4.34 9.06
C ALA A 244 -0.09 -3.32 8.37
N SER A 245 -1.27 -3.77 7.94
CA SER A 245 -2.28 -2.90 7.33
C SER A 245 -2.78 -1.81 8.29
N PHE A 246 -2.96 -2.15 9.57
CA PHE A 246 -3.37 -1.20 10.60
C PHE A 246 -2.31 -0.13 10.87
N PHE A 247 -1.06 -0.54 11.08
CA PHE A 247 0.06 0.37 11.32
C PHE A 247 0.30 1.28 10.11
N LEU A 248 0.18 0.75 8.90
CA LEU A 248 0.33 1.50 7.66
C LEU A 248 -0.76 2.55 7.49
N ALA A 249 -2.04 2.16 7.71
CA ALA A 249 -3.16 3.10 7.67
C ALA A 249 -3.01 4.17 8.75
N CYS A 250 -2.81 3.78 10.01
CA CYS A 250 -2.66 4.71 11.12
C CYS A 250 -1.47 5.66 10.92
N GLY A 251 -0.34 5.17 10.40
CA GLY A 251 0.82 5.99 10.05
C GLY A 251 0.52 6.98 8.92
N GLY A 252 -0.21 6.55 7.88
CA GLY A 252 -0.65 7.43 6.79
C GLY A 252 -1.63 8.52 7.23
N LEU A 253 -2.56 8.21 8.14
CA LEU A 253 -3.44 9.21 8.74
C LEU A 253 -2.66 10.19 9.62
N MET A 254 -1.76 9.68 10.45
CA MET A 254 -0.91 10.53 11.29
C MET A 254 0.00 11.45 10.46
N PHE A 255 0.50 10.97 9.32
CA PHE A 255 1.25 11.80 8.38
C PHE A 255 0.38 12.91 7.78
N GLN A 256 -0.88 12.65 7.44
CA GLN A 256 -1.81 13.72 7.02
C GLN A 256 -2.05 14.75 8.14
N LEU A 257 -2.21 14.27 9.38
CA LEU A 257 -2.42 15.14 10.55
C LEU A 257 -1.17 15.95 10.93
N SER A 258 0.01 15.57 10.45
CA SER A 258 1.26 16.27 10.76
C SER A 258 1.52 17.50 9.90
N THR A 259 0.53 17.99 9.15
CA THR A 259 0.66 19.26 8.43
C THR A 259 1.02 20.40 9.39
N GLU A 260 1.81 21.35 8.89
CA GLU A 260 2.29 22.47 9.69
C GLU A 260 1.14 23.28 10.28
N GLU A 261 0.11 23.59 9.48
CA GLU A 261 -1.03 24.39 9.92
C GLU A 261 -1.92 23.68 10.95
N ILE A 262 -2.14 22.36 10.84
CA ILE A 262 -2.86 21.59 11.86
C ILE A 262 -2.08 21.62 13.18
N ASN A 263 -0.77 21.40 13.12
CA ASN A 263 0.08 21.41 14.32
C ASN A 263 0.17 22.81 14.95
N LEU A 264 0.27 23.87 14.15
CA LEU A 264 0.22 25.26 14.63
C LEU A 264 -1.13 25.57 15.28
N ALA A 265 -2.24 25.11 14.70
CA ALA A 265 -3.57 25.30 15.27
C ALA A 265 -3.74 24.55 16.60
N ALA A 266 -3.21 23.32 16.71
CA ALA A 266 -3.20 22.56 17.96
C ALA A 266 -2.40 23.27 19.04
N MET A 267 -1.17 23.71 18.75
CA MET A 267 -0.34 24.46 19.70
C MET A 267 -1.02 25.77 20.15
N ARG A 268 -1.62 26.52 19.22
CA ARG A 268 -2.33 27.79 19.56
C ARG A 268 -3.56 27.57 20.43
N ARG A 269 -4.18 26.39 20.38
CA ARG A 269 -5.35 26.04 21.19
C ARG A 269 -5.01 25.27 22.47
N GLY A 270 -3.72 25.01 22.74
CA GLY A 270 -3.28 24.21 23.89
C GLY A 270 -3.65 22.73 23.80
N HIS A 271 -3.69 22.19 22.58
CA HIS A 271 -4.01 20.79 22.28
C HIS A 271 -2.86 20.06 21.57
N ASP A 272 -1.61 20.52 21.76
CA ASP A 272 -0.38 19.92 21.25
C ASP A 272 0.06 18.69 22.07
N ASP A 273 -0.87 17.76 22.28
CA ASP A 273 -0.63 16.51 22.97
C ASP A 273 -0.45 15.34 22.00
N LYS A 274 0.72 14.69 22.04
CA LYS A 274 1.05 13.57 21.15
C LYS A 274 0.10 12.37 21.35
N MET A 275 -0.38 12.14 22.57
CA MET A 275 -1.23 11.00 22.88
C MET A 275 -2.64 11.19 22.31
N MET A 276 -3.16 12.41 22.35
CA MET A 276 -4.43 12.80 21.73
C MET A 276 -4.41 12.51 20.23
N PHE A 277 -3.37 12.96 19.52
CA PHE A 277 -3.23 12.72 18.08
C PHE A 277 -3.14 11.22 17.75
N LEU A 278 -2.31 10.47 18.51
CA LEU A 278 -2.20 9.02 18.33
C LEU A 278 -3.54 8.31 18.54
N ASN A 279 -4.21 8.58 19.67
CA ASN A 279 -5.48 7.93 20.01
C ASN A 279 -6.58 8.29 19.00
N PHE A 280 -6.60 9.53 18.53
CA PHE A 280 -7.53 9.94 17.46
C PHE A 280 -7.28 9.15 16.17
N ALA A 281 -6.03 9.07 15.71
CA ALA A 281 -5.72 8.31 14.50
C ALA A 281 -6.01 6.82 14.64
N VAL A 282 -5.71 6.22 15.80
CA VAL A 282 -6.05 4.83 16.12
C VAL A 282 -7.56 4.61 16.09
N ALA A 283 -8.34 5.48 16.74
CA ALA A 283 -9.79 5.38 16.78
C ALA A 283 -10.41 5.50 15.37
N VAL A 284 -9.98 6.48 14.58
CA VAL A 284 -10.43 6.65 13.19
C VAL A 284 -10.03 5.45 12.33
N THR A 285 -8.81 4.93 12.49
CA THR A 285 -8.36 3.74 11.75
C THR A 285 -9.21 2.53 12.10
N CYS A 286 -9.47 2.26 13.38
CA CYS A 286 -10.37 1.19 13.82
C CYS A 286 -11.78 1.34 13.23
N PHE A 287 -12.36 2.54 13.31
CA PHE A 287 -13.68 2.82 12.77
C PHE A 287 -13.74 2.54 11.25
N VAL A 288 -12.75 3.00 10.49
CA VAL A 288 -12.71 2.78 9.04
C VAL A 288 -12.41 1.31 8.71
N PHE A 289 -11.65 0.59 9.53
CA PHE A 289 -11.48 -0.86 9.38
C PHE A 289 -12.80 -1.61 9.58
N CYS A 290 -13.61 -1.23 10.57
CA CYS A 290 -14.97 -1.77 10.73
C CYS A 290 -15.83 -1.49 9.50
N TRP A 291 -15.72 -0.29 8.92
CA TRP A 291 -16.42 0.06 7.69
C TRP A 291 -15.96 -0.80 6.48
N VAL A 292 -14.66 -0.96 6.28
CA VAL A 292 -14.10 -1.83 5.22
C VAL A 292 -14.56 -3.27 5.41
N LEU A 293 -14.54 -3.78 6.64
CA LEU A 293 -15.04 -5.11 6.98
C LEU A 293 -16.53 -5.24 6.62
N ALA A 294 -17.36 -4.26 6.97
CA ALA A 294 -18.78 -4.26 6.66
C ALA A 294 -19.02 -4.31 5.14
N VAL A 295 -18.34 -3.46 4.37
CA VAL A 295 -18.47 -3.40 2.90
C VAL A 295 -18.01 -4.70 2.24
N VAL A 296 -16.84 -5.22 2.61
CA VAL A 296 -16.29 -6.46 2.03
C VAL A 296 -17.16 -7.67 2.40
N THR A 297 -17.64 -7.74 3.65
CA THR A 297 -18.54 -8.80 4.11
C THR A 297 -19.88 -8.74 3.39
N PHE A 298 -20.45 -7.54 3.23
CA PHE A 298 -21.70 -7.35 2.50
C PHE A 298 -21.57 -7.81 1.05
N LYS A 299 -20.47 -7.44 0.37
CA LYS A 299 -20.15 -7.92 -0.98
C LYS A 299 -20.03 -9.45 -1.03
N ALA A 300 -19.33 -10.06 -0.06
CA ALA A 300 -19.18 -11.51 0.00
C ALA A 300 -20.54 -12.21 0.20
N TRP A 301 -21.38 -11.69 1.09
CA TRP A 301 -22.71 -12.20 1.35
C TRP A 301 -23.63 -12.14 0.12
N LEU A 302 -23.59 -11.04 -0.65
CA LEU A 302 -24.32 -10.93 -1.92
C LEU A 302 -23.89 -12.02 -2.92
N LYS A 303 -22.58 -12.27 -3.07
CA LYS A 303 -22.07 -13.33 -3.96
C LYS A 303 -22.52 -14.72 -3.52
N VAL A 304 -22.54 -15.01 -2.22
CA VAL A 304 -23.03 -16.30 -1.69
C VAL A 304 -24.52 -16.47 -2.01
N ARG A 305 -25.33 -15.41 -1.86
CA ARG A 305 -26.76 -15.44 -2.22
C ARG A 305 -26.99 -15.66 -3.70
N GLU A 306 -26.19 -15.02 -4.55
CA GLU A 306 -26.27 -15.19 -6.00
C GLU A 306 -25.87 -16.60 -6.44
N GLY A 307 -24.79 -17.15 -5.86
CA GLY A 307 -24.36 -18.53 -6.11
C GLY A 307 -25.46 -19.55 -5.80
N LYS A 308 -26.08 -19.45 -4.62
CA LYS A 308 -27.22 -20.32 -4.23
C LYS A 308 -28.39 -20.22 -5.21
N LYS A 309 -28.75 -19.00 -5.65
CA LYS A 309 -29.82 -18.80 -6.64
C LYS A 309 -29.48 -19.40 -7.99
N SER A 310 -28.22 -19.32 -8.41
CA SER A 310 -27.74 -19.94 -9.66
C SER A 310 -27.84 -21.47 -9.58
N GLU A 311 -27.40 -22.07 -8.48
CA GLU A 311 -27.50 -23.53 -8.25
C GLU A 311 -28.95 -24.01 -8.32
N LEU A 312 -29.87 -23.30 -7.66
CA LEU A 312 -31.31 -23.56 -7.69
C LEU A 312 -31.91 -23.47 -9.10
N ARG A 313 -31.43 -22.56 -9.95
CA ARG A 313 -31.88 -22.41 -11.35
C ARG A 313 -31.31 -23.47 -12.29
N SER A 314 -30.12 -23.98 -11.99
CA SER A 314 -29.47 -25.05 -12.76
C SER A 314 -29.90 -26.46 -12.33
N ALA A 315 -30.65 -26.59 -11.23
CA ALA A 315 -31.19 -27.88 -10.81
C ALA A 315 -32.19 -28.39 -11.87
N PRO A 316 -32.03 -29.62 -12.40
CA PRO A 316 -32.93 -30.15 -13.40
C PRO A 316 -34.35 -30.19 -12.84
N ALA A 317 -35.33 -29.72 -13.63
CA ALA A 317 -36.73 -29.86 -13.30
C ALA A 317 -37.03 -31.36 -13.16
N VAL A 318 -37.35 -31.79 -11.94
CA VAL A 318 -37.85 -33.15 -11.70
C VAL A 318 -39.20 -33.23 -12.41
N THR A 319 -39.20 -33.82 -13.60
CA THR A 319 -40.40 -34.22 -14.32
C THR A 319 -41.09 -35.29 -13.49
N ALA A 320 -42.23 -34.92 -12.89
CA ALA A 320 -43.18 -35.84 -12.26
C ALA A 320 -44.00 -36.58 -13.34
#